data_AF-A0A2D4YA03-F1
#
_entry.id   AF-A0A2D4YA03-F1
#
_cell.length_a   1.000
_cell.length_b   1.000
_cell.length_c   1.000
_cell.angle_alpha   90.00
_cell.angle_beta   90.00
_cell.angle_gamma   90.00
#
_symmetry.space_group_name_H-M   'P 1'
#
loop_
_entity.id
_entity.type
_entity.pdbx_description
1 polymer ?
#
loop_
_entity_poly.entity_id
_entity_poly.type
_entity_poly.pdbx_seq_one_letter_code
_entity_poly.pdbx_strand_id
1 'polypeptide(L)'
;MNNFYEIEFLNSKPKKGKTKFGGQPDWLTKPEWPISKETGNPMRFICQIELSEVGYEENNPKFAYLFMTDEDEYVDGTWEADGGENAIILQPGENQVKTEKLEKGPSLYKMVKKLFKKRLVPQDFECAVKLTQKKEDIDYESDELDIRNKFNGEPVFIQGDEYPSNDKWNLLIQLDATNVPFYVNFGDAGVGYGFINETKDRAKFIWQCM
;
A
#
# COMPACT_ATOMS: atom_id res chain seq x y z
N MET A 1 8.87 23.19 3.18
CA MET A 1 9.28 21.87 2.67
C MET A 1 8.48 20.84 3.42
N ASN A 2 7.66 20.09 2.69
CA ASN A 2 6.91 18.98 3.26
C ASN A 2 7.91 17.88 3.67
N ASN A 3 7.64 17.23 4.79
CA ASN A 3 8.44 16.09 5.22
C ASN A 3 7.81 14.80 4.66
N PHE A 4 8.65 13.83 4.33
CA PHE A 4 8.23 12.47 4.03
C PHE A 4 9.05 11.47 4.85
N TYR A 5 8.61 10.23 4.88
CA TYR A 5 9.30 9.13 5.54
C TYR A 5 9.72 8.11 4.48
N GLU A 6 11.01 8.02 4.20
CA GLU A 6 11.53 7.00 3.30
C GLU A 6 11.46 5.63 3.95
N ILE A 7 11.04 4.63 3.18
CA ILE A 7 10.83 3.26 3.63
C ILE A 7 12.07 2.42 3.34
N GLU A 8 12.69 1.89 4.38
CA GLU A 8 13.70 0.84 4.29
C GLU A 8 13.07 -0.49 4.73
N PHE A 9 13.02 -1.47 3.83
CA PHE A 9 12.50 -2.82 4.13
C PHE A 9 13.55 -3.67 4.87
N LEU A 10 13.23 -4.15 6.06
CA LEU A 10 14.16 -4.91 6.89
C LEU A 10 13.95 -6.42 6.72
N ASN A 11 15.03 -7.20 6.72
CA ASN A 11 14.92 -8.66 6.79
C ASN A 11 14.69 -9.13 8.25
N SER A 12 13.67 -8.59 8.91
CA SER A 12 13.30 -8.94 10.28
C SER A 12 11.78 -9.02 10.44
N LYS A 13 11.34 -9.81 11.41
CA LYS A 13 9.91 -9.96 11.70
C LYS A 13 9.32 -8.66 12.24
N PRO A 14 8.13 -8.26 11.77
CA PRO A 14 7.46 -7.07 12.27
C PRO A 14 6.99 -7.24 13.71
N LYS A 15 6.99 -6.13 14.46
CA LYS A 15 6.37 -6.08 15.78
C LYS A 15 4.86 -5.88 15.61
N LYS A 16 4.07 -6.51 16.50
CA LYS A 16 2.61 -6.35 16.50
C LYS A 16 2.22 -4.88 16.64
N GLY A 17 1.27 -4.43 15.82
CA GLY A 17 0.73 -3.07 15.87
C GLY A 17 1.72 -2.00 15.41
N LYS A 18 2.76 -2.36 14.65
CA LYS A 18 3.68 -1.43 14.01
C LYS A 18 3.56 -1.49 12.49
N THR A 19 4.03 -0.46 11.81
CA THR A 19 4.07 -0.44 10.34
C THR A 19 4.83 -1.65 9.80
N LYS A 20 4.22 -2.38 8.87
CA LYS A 20 4.77 -3.60 8.27
C LYS A 20 4.19 -3.88 6.90
N PHE A 21 4.90 -4.68 6.13
CA PHE A 21 4.46 -5.22 4.84
C PHE A 21 4.27 -6.74 4.96
N GLY A 22 3.20 -7.24 4.35
CA GLY A 22 2.85 -8.66 4.35
C GLY A 22 2.47 -9.23 5.72
N GLY A 23 2.35 -10.54 5.79
CA GLY A 23 1.80 -11.23 6.97
C GLY A 23 0.28 -11.02 7.09
N GLN A 24 -0.24 -10.96 8.31
CA GLN A 24 -1.68 -10.71 8.55
C GLN A 24 -1.88 -9.36 9.25
N PRO A 25 -2.96 -8.62 8.97
CA PRO A 25 -3.25 -7.36 9.66
C PRO A 25 -3.32 -7.56 11.17
N ASP A 26 -2.72 -6.64 11.93
CA ASP A 26 -2.96 -6.51 13.35
C ASP A 26 -4.19 -5.61 13.53
N TRP A 27 -5.39 -6.19 13.31
CA TRP A 27 -6.65 -5.45 13.39
C TRP A 27 -6.79 -4.71 14.72
N LEU A 28 -7.04 -3.40 14.65
CA LEU A 28 -7.26 -2.58 15.84
C LEU A 28 -8.68 -2.75 16.38
N THR A 29 -9.67 -2.87 15.48
CA THR A 29 -11.06 -3.12 15.86
C THR A 29 -11.52 -4.49 15.35
N LYS A 30 -12.73 -4.60 14.78
CA LYS A 30 -13.17 -5.84 14.12
C LYS A 30 -12.41 -6.01 12.80
N PRO A 31 -12.16 -7.24 12.33
CA PRO A 31 -11.64 -7.46 10.98
C PRO A 31 -12.58 -6.90 9.91
N GLU A 32 -12.01 -6.22 8.93
CA GLU A 32 -12.71 -5.60 7.80
C GLU A 32 -11.92 -5.90 6.52
N TRP A 33 -11.88 -7.17 6.13
CA TRP A 33 -11.10 -7.63 4.98
C TRP A 33 -11.82 -7.28 3.67
N PRO A 34 -11.25 -6.44 2.78
CA PRO A 34 -11.90 -6.05 1.53
C PRO A 34 -12.10 -7.23 0.57
N ILE A 35 -13.25 -7.24 -0.09
CA ILE A 35 -13.61 -8.27 -1.06
C ILE A 35 -13.63 -7.66 -2.46
N SER A 36 -12.97 -8.31 -3.43
CA SER A 36 -13.02 -7.95 -4.85
C SER A 36 -14.48 -7.82 -5.31
N LYS A 37 -14.77 -6.75 -6.05
CA LYS A 37 -16.11 -6.52 -6.60
C LYS A 37 -16.39 -7.50 -7.73
N GLU A 38 -15.40 -7.79 -8.56
CA GLU A 38 -15.51 -8.69 -9.70
C GLU A 38 -15.63 -10.16 -9.27
N THR A 39 -14.70 -10.64 -8.43
CA THR A 39 -14.57 -12.07 -8.16
C THR A 39 -15.26 -12.51 -6.86
N GLY A 40 -15.50 -11.57 -5.94
CA GLY A 40 -16.01 -11.89 -4.61
C GLY A 40 -14.97 -12.53 -3.68
N ASN A 41 -13.70 -12.62 -4.09
CA ASN A 41 -12.63 -13.17 -3.25
C ASN A 41 -11.99 -12.10 -2.34
N PRO A 42 -11.39 -12.50 -1.20
CA PRO A 42 -10.62 -11.60 -0.36
C PRO A 42 -9.41 -11.00 -1.09
N MET A 43 -9.28 -9.67 -1.06
CA MET A 43 -8.12 -8.98 -1.64
C MET A 43 -6.83 -9.32 -0.89
N ARG A 44 -5.68 -9.23 -1.55
CA ARG A 44 -4.37 -9.44 -0.91
C ARG A 44 -4.03 -8.28 0.01
N PHE A 45 -3.67 -8.59 1.25
CA PHE A 45 -3.10 -7.62 2.19
C PHE A 45 -1.67 -7.25 1.78
N ILE A 46 -1.41 -5.95 1.61
CA ILE A 46 -0.10 -5.41 1.22
C ILE A 46 0.63 -4.91 2.47
N CYS A 47 0.05 -3.97 3.22
CA CYS A 47 0.70 -3.39 4.38
C CYS A 47 -0.29 -2.84 5.40
N GLN A 48 0.16 -2.71 6.64
CA GLN A 48 -0.46 -1.83 7.62
C GLN A 48 0.49 -0.68 7.95
N ILE A 49 -0.08 0.48 8.19
CA ILE A 49 0.62 1.71 8.55
C ILE A 49 0.10 2.13 9.91
N GLU A 50 0.98 2.22 10.88
CA GLU A 50 0.68 2.90 12.14
C GLU A 50 0.84 4.39 11.88
N LEU A 51 -0.27 5.13 11.91
CA LEU A 51 -0.33 6.49 11.37
C LEU A 51 0.52 7.49 12.16
N SER A 52 0.78 7.23 13.45
CA SER A 52 1.64 8.08 14.27
C SER A 52 3.13 7.92 13.92
N GLU A 53 3.56 6.75 13.44
CA GLU A 53 4.92 6.52 12.94
C GLU A 53 5.24 7.36 11.70
N VAL A 54 4.20 7.81 10.99
CA VAL A 54 4.31 8.65 9.79
C VAL A 54 3.72 10.05 10.00
N GLY A 55 3.70 10.53 11.24
CA GLY A 55 3.46 11.95 11.56
C GLY A 55 2.00 12.39 11.59
N TYR A 56 1.03 11.48 11.59
CA TYR A 56 -0.35 11.81 11.95
C TYR A 56 -0.49 11.81 13.49
N GLU A 57 -1.28 12.74 14.02
CA GLU A 57 -1.56 12.79 15.46
C GLU A 57 -2.27 11.50 15.95
N GLU A 58 -2.21 11.20 17.24
CA GLU A 58 -2.87 10.03 17.87
C GLU A 58 -4.42 10.03 17.81
N ASN A 59 -4.99 10.98 17.06
CA ASN A 59 -6.41 11.05 16.74
C ASN A 59 -6.83 9.88 15.83
N ASN A 60 -8.14 9.72 15.62
CA ASN A 60 -8.64 8.69 14.70
C ASN A 60 -8.52 9.15 13.24
N PRO A 61 -8.17 8.24 12.32
CA PRO A 61 -7.81 6.83 12.49
C PRO A 61 -6.36 6.63 12.97
N LYS A 62 -6.08 5.45 13.55
CA LYS A 62 -4.75 5.06 14.05
C LYS A 62 -3.97 4.15 13.10
N PHE A 63 -4.68 3.32 12.34
CA PHE A 63 -4.10 2.44 11.35
C PHE A 63 -4.73 2.63 9.99
N ALA A 64 -3.92 2.49 8.95
CA ALA A 64 -4.36 2.28 7.59
C ALA A 64 -3.89 0.89 7.11
N TYR A 65 -4.75 0.12 6.47
CA TYR A 65 -4.45 -1.21 5.92
C TYR A 65 -4.71 -1.20 4.42
N LEU A 66 -3.69 -1.45 3.60
CA LEU A 66 -3.78 -1.45 2.14
C LEU A 66 -4.01 -2.87 1.62
N PHE A 67 -4.98 -2.99 0.73
CA PHE A 67 -5.36 -4.22 0.03
C PHE A 67 -5.51 -3.99 -1.47
N MET A 68 -5.29 -5.03 -2.26
CA MET A 68 -5.53 -5.04 -3.69
C MET A 68 -5.86 -6.45 -4.18
N THR A 69 -6.75 -6.58 -5.15
CA THR A 69 -7.04 -7.84 -5.82
C THR A 69 -5.76 -8.35 -6.51
N ASP A 70 -5.46 -9.63 -6.33
CA ASP A 70 -4.29 -10.31 -6.88
C ASP A 70 -4.69 -11.76 -7.18
N GLU A 71 -5.05 -12.01 -8.43
CA GLU A 71 -5.55 -13.30 -8.89
C GLU A 71 -4.75 -13.79 -10.10
N ASP A 72 -4.87 -15.10 -10.38
CA ASP A 72 -4.23 -15.71 -11.55
C ASP A 72 -4.89 -15.22 -12.86
N GLU A 73 -6.20 -14.94 -12.82
CA GLU A 73 -6.94 -14.33 -13.92
C GLU A 73 -6.84 -12.80 -13.83
N TYR A 74 -6.79 -12.14 -14.99
CA TYR A 74 -6.74 -10.68 -15.05
C TYR A 74 -8.05 -10.09 -14.54
N VAL A 75 -7.93 -9.15 -13.61
CA VAL A 75 -9.05 -8.38 -13.03
C VAL A 75 -8.88 -6.91 -13.44
N ASP A 76 -9.93 -6.36 -14.04
CA ASP A 76 -9.92 -5.00 -14.60
C ASP A 76 -10.09 -3.93 -13.49
N GLY A 77 -9.55 -2.73 -13.69
CA GLY A 77 -9.78 -1.60 -12.78
C GLY A 77 -9.06 -1.65 -11.43
N THR A 78 -8.04 -2.52 -11.26
CA THR A 78 -7.19 -2.53 -10.05
C THR A 78 -6.44 -1.21 -9.83
N TRP A 79 -6.24 -0.41 -10.88
CA TRP A 79 -5.62 0.92 -10.84
C TRP A 79 -6.57 2.04 -10.41
N GLU A 80 -7.88 1.82 -10.47
CA GLU A 80 -8.86 2.86 -10.23
C GLU A 80 -9.25 2.94 -8.75
N ALA A 81 -9.33 4.15 -8.22
CA ALA A 81 -9.64 4.38 -6.81
C ALA A 81 -11.00 3.83 -6.35
N ASP A 82 -11.98 3.83 -7.26
CA ASP A 82 -13.34 3.36 -7.01
C ASP A 82 -13.71 2.15 -7.89
N GLY A 83 -12.72 1.51 -8.53
CA GLY A 83 -12.92 0.33 -9.38
C GLY A 83 -13.49 -0.87 -8.61
N GLY A 84 -13.22 -0.92 -7.30
CA GLY A 84 -13.66 -2.00 -6.41
C GLY A 84 -12.64 -3.13 -6.25
N GLU A 85 -11.42 -2.92 -6.75
CA GLU A 85 -10.35 -3.93 -6.81
C GLU A 85 -9.10 -3.54 -6.00
N ASN A 86 -9.19 -2.45 -5.23
CA ASN A 86 -8.26 -2.06 -4.19
C ASN A 86 -9.02 -1.36 -3.05
N ALA A 87 -8.39 -1.27 -1.89
CA ALA A 87 -8.94 -0.53 -0.76
C ALA A 87 -7.87 -0.15 0.27
N ILE A 88 -8.07 1.00 0.92
CA ILE A 88 -7.40 1.33 2.18
C ILE A 88 -8.45 1.37 3.28
N ILE A 89 -8.27 0.51 4.28
CA ILE A 89 -9.13 0.43 5.46
C ILE A 89 -8.52 1.29 6.58
N LEU A 90 -9.27 2.26 7.08
CA LEU A 90 -8.88 3.10 8.21
C LEU A 90 -9.50 2.56 9.50
N GLN A 91 -8.71 2.36 10.55
CA GLN A 91 -9.22 1.94 11.86
C GLN A 91 -8.70 2.80 13.03
N PRO A 92 -9.60 3.14 13.99
CA PRO A 92 -11.05 3.02 13.88
C PRO A 92 -11.59 4.01 12.83
N GLY A 93 -12.69 3.67 12.17
CA GLY A 93 -13.28 4.47 11.10
C GLY A 93 -14.48 3.78 10.47
N GLU A 94 -15.19 4.50 9.60
CA GLU A 94 -16.30 3.96 8.80
C GLU A 94 -15.83 3.78 7.35
N ASN A 95 -15.50 2.53 6.99
CA ASN A 95 -15.02 2.18 5.67
C ASN A 95 -16.20 1.91 4.71
N GLN A 96 -16.17 2.50 3.51
CA GLN A 96 -17.27 2.41 2.53
C GLN A 96 -17.17 1.19 1.59
N VAL A 97 -16.06 0.46 1.63
CA VAL A 97 -15.83 -0.72 0.78
C VAL A 97 -16.51 -1.97 1.35
N LYS A 98 -16.88 -2.91 0.48
CA LYS A 98 -17.45 -4.20 0.90
C LYS A 98 -16.36 -5.01 1.60
N THR A 99 -16.65 -5.50 2.80
CA THR A 99 -15.71 -6.29 3.60
C THR A 99 -16.35 -7.53 4.21
N GLU A 100 -15.50 -8.48 4.58
CA GLU A 100 -15.86 -9.62 5.44
C GLU A 100 -15.05 -9.62 6.75
N LYS A 101 -15.61 -10.29 7.77
CA LYS A 101 -14.98 -10.41 9.09
C LYS A 101 -13.93 -11.52 9.13
N LEU A 102 -12.93 -11.43 8.24
CA LEU A 102 -11.85 -12.41 8.12
C LEU A 102 -10.63 -11.95 8.91
N GLU A 103 -10.20 -12.75 9.89
CA GLU A 103 -8.96 -12.47 10.64
C GLU A 103 -7.71 -12.71 9.79
N LYS A 104 -7.79 -13.62 8.81
CA LYS A 104 -6.68 -14.02 7.95
C LYS A 104 -7.13 -14.16 6.51
N GLY A 105 -6.21 -13.91 5.59
CA GLY A 105 -6.44 -14.03 4.16
C GLY A 105 -5.14 -13.94 3.35
N PRO A 106 -5.24 -13.72 2.02
CA PRO A 106 -4.10 -13.63 1.13
C PRO A 106 -3.16 -12.48 1.50
N SER A 107 -1.86 -12.67 1.33
CA SER A 107 -0.85 -11.70 1.70
C SER A 107 0.35 -11.76 0.76
N LEU A 108 1.28 -10.81 0.93
CA LEU A 108 2.49 -10.72 0.13
C LEU A 108 3.30 -12.01 0.16
N TYR A 109 3.92 -12.28 -0.97
CA TYR A 109 4.88 -13.35 -1.15
C TYR A 109 6.07 -12.84 -1.96
N LYS A 110 7.14 -13.62 -1.99
CA LYS A 110 8.26 -13.46 -2.91
C LYS A 110 8.45 -14.73 -3.73
N MET A 111 8.93 -14.56 -4.95
CA MET A 111 9.26 -15.68 -5.82
C MET A 111 10.67 -16.18 -5.50
N VAL A 112 10.78 -17.41 -5.01
CA VAL A 112 12.06 -18.01 -4.57
C VAL A 112 12.41 -19.24 -5.38
N LYS A 113 13.72 -19.45 -5.60
CA LYS A 113 14.23 -20.69 -6.16
C LYS A 113 14.32 -21.74 -5.06
N LYS A 114 13.54 -22.82 -5.17
CA LYS A 114 13.65 -23.99 -4.29
C LYS A 114 14.42 -25.11 -4.98
N LEU A 115 15.13 -25.90 -4.18
CA LEU A 115 15.85 -27.09 -4.67
C LEU A 115 14.87 -28.00 -5.43
N PHE A 116 15.30 -28.52 -6.59
CA PHE A 116 14.50 -29.38 -7.48
C PHE A 116 13.29 -28.74 -8.18
N LYS A 117 13.01 -27.44 -8.01
CA LYS A 117 11.98 -26.75 -8.78
C LYS A 117 12.59 -26.07 -10.00
N LYS A 118 12.01 -26.33 -11.18
CA LYS A 118 12.42 -25.71 -12.45
C LYS A 118 12.00 -24.24 -12.57
N ARG A 119 10.92 -23.86 -11.88
CA ARG A 119 10.38 -22.50 -11.83
C ARG A 119 10.51 -21.95 -10.42
N LEU A 120 10.55 -20.62 -10.31
CA LEU A 120 10.38 -19.95 -9.02
C LEU A 120 9.02 -20.32 -8.43
N VAL A 121 8.93 -20.34 -7.10
CA VAL A 121 7.69 -20.62 -6.39
C VAL A 121 7.39 -19.50 -5.40
N PRO A 122 6.12 -19.19 -5.14
CA PRO A 122 5.76 -18.24 -4.11
C PRO A 122 6.16 -18.76 -2.73
N GLN A 123 6.62 -17.83 -1.89
CA GLN A 123 6.86 -18.03 -0.48
C GLN A 123 6.35 -16.79 0.26
N ASP A 124 5.49 -17.01 1.25
CA ASP A 124 4.96 -15.96 2.14
C ASP A 124 6.05 -15.01 2.61
N PHE A 125 5.72 -13.73 2.58
CA PHE A 125 6.62 -12.64 2.90
C PHE A 125 5.98 -11.73 3.95
N GLU A 126 6.76 -11.40 4.98
CA GLU A 126 6.45 -10.34 5.92
C GLU A 126 7.74 -9.64 6.33
N CYS A 127 7.68 -8.32 6.52
CA CYS A 127 8.84 -7.58 6.99
C CYS A 127 8.47 -6.37 7.86
N ALA A 128 9.35 -6.07 8.83
CA ALA A 128 9.41 -4.78 9.47
C ALA A 128 9.97 -3.72 8.51
N VAL A 129 9.76 -2.44 8.85
CA VAL A 129 10.38 -1.31 8.15
C VAL A 129 11.15 -0.44 9.11
N LYS A 130 12.14 0.27 8.58
CA LYS A 130 12.76 1.43 9.22
C LYS A 130 12.37 2.67 8.43
N LEU A 131 11.92 3.69 9.15
CA LEU A 131 11.47 4.95 8.58
C LEU A 131 12.51 6.03 8.83
N THR A 132 12.91 6.72 7.76
CA THR A 132 13.82 7.87 7.86
C THR A 132 13.08 9.11 7.42
N GLN A 133 12.85 10.04 8.35
CA GLN A 133 12.24 11.31 8.01
C GLN A 133 13.21 12.15 7.17
N LYS A 134 12.73 12.62 6.02
CA LYS A 134 13.46 13.47 5.09
C LYS A 134 12.59 14.68 4.73
N LYS A 135 13.24 15.72 4.20
CA LYS A 135 12.57 16.86 3.59
C LYS A 135 12.51 16.63 2.10
N GLU A 136 11.41 17.04 1.48
CA GLU A 136 11.36 17.14 0.02
C GLU A 136 12.42 18.15 -0.43
N ASP A 137 13.31 17.66 -1.29
CA ASP A 137 14.31 18.45 -1.98
C ASP A 137 14.06 18.23 -3.47
N ILE A 138 13.54 19.27 -4.13
CA ILE A 138 13.18 19.19 -5.54
C ILE A 138 14.43 19.56 -6.31
N ASP A 139 15.09 18.55 -6.87
CA ASP A 139 16.19 18.76 -7.80
C ASP A 139 15.63 19.12 -9.18
N TYR A 140 15.47 20.43 -9.42
CA TYR A 140 14.98 20.96 -10.69
C TYR A 140 15.96 20.76 -11.86
N GLU A 141 17.18 20.27 -11.61
CA GLU A 141 18.19 20.04 -12.64
C GLU A 141 18.21 18.59 -13.17
N SER A 142 17.48 17.67 -12.53
CA SER A 142 17.38 16.27 -12.97
C SER A 142 16.15 16.03 -13.86
N ASP A 143 16.38 15.47 -15.05
CA ASP A 143 15.30 14.97 -15.93
C ASP A 143 14.81 13.57 -15.50
N GLU A 144 15.47 12.91 -14.54
CA GLU A 144 15.06 11.61 -14.02
C GLU A 144 14.08 11.75 -12.84
N LEU A 145 12.97 11.00 -12.91
CA LEU A 145 12.02 10.88 -11.80
C LEU A 145 12.67 10.11 -10.64
N ASP A 146 12.83 10.78 -9.49
CA ASP A 146 13.30 10.17 -8.24
C ASP A 146 12.14 9.46 -7.52
N ILE A 147 11.75 8.30 -8.06
CA ILE A 147 10.67 7.49 -7.51
C ILE A 147 11.17 6.74 -6.28
N ARG A 148 10.59 7.08 -5.11
CA ARG A 148 10.94 6.47 -3.82
C ARG A 148 9.76 5.76 -3.20
N ASN A 149 10.06 4.69 -2.45
CA ASN A 149 9.11 4.11 -1.51
C ASN A 149 9.03 5.00 -0.27
N LYS A 150 7.89 5.65 -0.06
CA LYS A 150 7.74 6.65 1.01
C LYS A 150 6.33 6.69 1.59
N PHE A 151 6.24 7.22 2.81
CA PHE A 151 5.00 7.73 3.38
C PHE A 151 5.01 9.26 3.39
N ASN A 152 3.86 9.87 3.08
CA ASN A 152 3.70 11.32 2.88
C ASN A 152 4.66 11.91 1.83
N GLY A 153 4.73 13.24 1.79
CA GLY A 153 5.45 13.99 0.77
C GLY A 153 4.60 14.26 -0.46
N GLU A 154 5.24 14.70 -1.53
CA GLU A 154 4.58 14.90 -2.83
C GLU A 154 4.63 13.60 -3.64
N PRO A 155 3.52 13.15 -4.25
CA PRO A 155 3.55 12.01 -5.16
C PRO A 155 4.43 12.31 -6.38
N VAL A 156 5.17 11.29 -6.82
CA VAL A 156 5.92 11.31 -8.09
C VAL A 156 5.15 10.45 -9.08
N PHE A 157 4.27 11.09 -9.87
CA PHE A 157 3.45 10.41 -10.88
C PHE A 157 4.26 10.07 -12.14
N ILE A 158 3.95 8.93 -12.77
CA ILE A 158 4.68 8.45 -13.96
C ILE A 158 3.87 8.61 -15.25
N GLN A 159 2.54 8.76 -15.18
CA GLN A 159 1.66 8.98 -16.34
C GLN A 159 0.95 10.35 -16.32
N GLY A 160 1.25 11.19 -15.34
CA GLY A 160 0.60 12.48 -15.09
C GLY A 160 -0.17 12.48 -13.77
N ASP A 161 -0.46 13.69 -13.29
CA ASP A 161 -1.10 13.88 -11.98
C ASP A 161 -2.48 13.23 -11.93
N GLU A 162 -2.65 12.33 -10.98
CA GLU A 162 -3.90 11.61 -10.78
C GLU A 162 -4.20 11.50 -9.28
N TYR A 163 -5.34 12.06 -8.89
CA TYR A 163 -5.84 11.99 -7.53
C TYR A 163 -7.18 11.24 -7.50
N PRO A 164 -7.56 10.64 -6.36
CA PRO A 164 -8.78 9.83 -6.29
C PRO A 164 -10.09 10.58 -6.63
N SER A 165 -10.10 11.90 -6.52
CA SER A 165 -11.20 12.77 -6.94
C SER A 165 -10.73 14.24 -6.98
N ASN A 166 -11.64 15.17 -7.29
CA ASN A 166 -11.39 16.62 -7.21
C ASN A 166 -11.31 17.17 -5.78
N ASP A 167 -11.56 16.34 -4.75
CA ASP A 167 -11.32 16.73 -3.35
C ASP A 167 -9.80 16.88 -3.10
N LYS A 168 -9.43 17.48 -1.97
CA LYS A 168 -8.03 17.55 -1.57
C LYS A 168 -7.58 16.26 -0.88
N TRP A 169 -6.49 15.69 -1.41
CA TRP A 169 -5.90 14.44 -0.97
C TRP A 169 -4.42 14.64 -0.63
N ASN A 170 -3.97 14.02 0.45
CA ASN A 170 -2.55 13.97 0.82
C ASN A 170 -2.03 12.57 0.53
N LEU A 171 -0.81 12.46 0.01
CA LEU A 171 -0.14 11.18 -0.13
C LEU A 171 -0.01 10.53 1.24
N LEU A 172 -0.46 9.29 1.35
CA LEU A 172 -0.25 8.43 2.51
C LEU A 172 0.95 7.51 2.26
N ILE A 173 0.99 6.83 1.12
CA ILE A 173 2.02 5.87 0.74
C ILE A 173 2.29 5.92 -0.76
N GLN A 174 3.56 5.83 -1.17
CA GLN A 174 3.99 5.58 -2.54
C GLN A 174 4.87 4.32 -2.57
N LEU A 175 4.61 3.41 -3.52
CA LEU A 175 5.35 2.17 -3.71
C LEU A 175 5.76 1.97 -5.16
N ASP A 176 7.06 1.84 -5.42
CA ASP A 176 7.62 1.41 -6.70
C ASP A 176 7.71 -0.11 -6.73
N ALA A 177 6.93 -0.75 -7.63
CA ALA A 177 6.88 -2.21 -7.76
C ALA A 177 8.24 -2.83 -8.14
N THR A 178 9.15 -2.06 -8.74
CA THR A 178 10.48 -2.53 -9.13
C THR A 178 11.50 -2.50 -7.97
N ASN A 179 11.19 -1.76 -6.91
CA ASN A 179 12.11 -1.50 -5.80
C ASN A 179 11.55 -1.99 -4.44
N VAL A 180 10.79 -3.08 -4.46
CA VAL A 180 10.27 -3.77 -3.26
C VAL A 180 10.77 -5.23 -3.18
N PRO A 181 10.94 -5.80 -1.98
CA PRO A 181 11.46 -7.16 -1.81
C PRO A 181 10.39 -8.28 -1.97
N PHE A 182 9.21 -7.93 -2.46
CA PHE A 182 8.04 -8.81 -2.59
C PHE A 182 7.39 -8.63 -3.96
N TYR A 183 6.54 -9.58 -4.34
CA TYR A 183 5.75 -9.45 -5.55
C TYR A 183 4.51 -8.58 -5.28
N VAL A 184 4.33 -7.54 -6.11
CA VAL A 184 3.12 -6.74 -6.24
C VAL A 184 2.99 -6.35 -7.70
N ASN A 185 1.78 -6.42 -8.26
CA ASN A 185 1.55 -6.19 -9.67
C ASN A 185 0.88 -4.83 -9.87
N PHE A 186 1.68 -3.82 -10.24
CA PHE A 186 1.20 -2.52 -10.71
C PHE A 186 1.44 -2.39 -12.23
N GLY A 187 1.27 -3.46 -13.00
CA GLY A 187 1.59 -3.45 -14.43
C GLY A 187 3.10 -3.43 -14.72
N ASP A 188 3.51 -2.83 -15.83
CA ASP A 188 4.91 -2.74 -16.24
C ASP A 188 5.63 -1.60 -15.50
N ALA A 189 6.56 -1.97 -14.61
CA ALA A 189 7.34 -1.04 -13.78
C ALA A 189 6.50 0.03 -13.04
N GLY A 190 5.29 -0.33 -12.61
CA GLY A 190 4.36 0.64 -12.07
C GLY A 190 4.58 1.08 -10.63
N VAL A 191 3.88 2.15 -10.28
CA VAL A 191 3.95 2.82 -8.98
C VAL A 191 2.55 2.93 -8.40
N GLY A 192 2.40 2.49 -7.15
CA GLY A 192 1.15 2.60 -6.39
C GLY A 192 1.15 3.81 -5.47
N TYR A 193 -0.01 4.45 -5.33
CA TYR A 193 -0.22 5.65 -4.53
C TYR A 193 -1.46 5.49 -3.66
N GLY A 194 -1.27 5.46 -2.34
CA GLY A 194 -2.35 5.55 -1.37
C GLY A 194 -2.49 6.98 -0.88
N PHE A 195 -3.71 7.46 -0.76
CA PHE A 195 -4.05 8.82 -0.35
C PHE A 195 -4.99 8.82 0.84
N ILE A 196 -4.93 9.87 1.65
CA ILE A 196 -5.87 10.16 2.74
C ILE A 196 -6.40 11.59 2.59
N ASN A 197 -7.70 11.78 2.79
CA ASN A 197 -8.32 13.09 2.64
C ASN A 197 -8.03 14.02 3.84
N GLU A 198 -8.36 15.30 3.73
CA GLU A 198 -8.07 16.31 4.77
C GLU A 198 -8.73 16.02 6.13
N THR A 199 -9.95 15.48 6.13
CA THR A 199 -10.66 15.10 7.38
C THR A 199 -10.19 13.77 7.95
N LYS A 200 -9.32 13.05 7.23
CA LYS A 200 -8.72 11.77 7.61
C LYS A 200 -9.75 10.65 7.85
N ASP A 201 -10.93 10.74 7.26
CA ASP A 201 -11.99 9.74 7.37
C ASP A 201 -12.09 8.82 6.14
N ARG A 202 -11.39 9.17 5.05
CA ARG A 202 -11.37 8.41 3.80
C ARG A 202 -9.94 8.24 3.31
N ALA A 203 -9.64 7.03 2.83
CA ALA A 203 -8.40 6.73 2.13
C ALA A 203 -8.69 5.91 0.87
N LYS A 204 -7.91 6.14 -0.18
CA LYS A 204 -8.08 5.53 -1.50
C LYS A 204 -6.72 5.19 -2.11
N PHE A 205 -6.69 4.24 -3.02
CA PHE A 205 -5.47 3.80 -3.68
C PHE A 205 -5.64 3.82 -5.19
N ILE A 206 -4.59 4.22 -5.90
CA ILE A 206 -4.47 4.10 -7.35
C ILE A 206 -3.09 3.55 -7.68
N TRP A 207 -2.87 3.12 -8.91
CA TRP A 207 -1.52 2.87 -9.40
C TRP A 207 -1.41 3.22 -10.89
N GLN A 208 -0.20 3.53 -11.35
CA GLN A 208 0.12 3.84 -12.74
C GLN A 208 1.21 2.89 -13.22
N CYS A 209 1.32 2.65 -14.54
CA CYS A 209 2.42 1.87 -15.14
C CYS A 209 2.99 2.53 -16.39
N MET A 210 4.05 1.95 -16.96
CA MET A 210 4.63 2.42 -18.23
C MET A 210 4.04 1.69 -19.44
#